data_AF-A0A954K540-F1
#
_entry.id   AF-A0A954K540-F1
#
_cell.length_a   1.000
_cell.length_b   1.000
_cell.length_c   1.000
_cell.angle_alpha   90.00
_cell.angle_beta   90.00
_cell.angle_gamma   90.00
#
_symmetry.space_group_name_H-M   'P 1'
#
loop_
_entity.id
_entity.type
_entity.pdbx_description
1 polymer ?
#
loop_
_entity_poly.entity_id
_entity_poly.type
_entity_poly.pdbx_seq_one_letter_code
_entity_poly.pdbx_strand_id
1 'polypeptide(L)'
;RPKALVIYQFTPGRTIYPITVSDYRSGKNFEIVSVESTSEYAKVELGKLEQQEGLRQQKLEVIVEDLVPPGKHNGLIVIKTNDSDFPELFVPLIIQGPDRQTAQKNKSAAPQAN
;
A
#
# COMPACT_ATOMS: atom_id res chain seq x y z
N ARG A 1 10.74 -7.72 12.74
CA ARG A 1 9.34 -7.93 12.25
C ARG A 1 9.00 -6.72 11.37
N PRO A 2 8.53 -6.91 10.13
CA PRO A 2 8.13 -5.79 9.28
C PRO A 2 6.99 -5.02 9.96
N LYS A 3 7.06 -3.68 9.92
CA LYS A 3 6.01 -2.81 10.44
C LYS A 3 4.80 -2.90 9.52
N ALA A 4 3.61 -2.95 10.11
CA ALA A 4 2.37 -2.89 9.33
C ALA A 4 2.14 -1.46 8.81
N LEU A 5 1.65 -1.34 7.58
CA LEU A 5 1.06 -0.12 7.05
C LEU A 5 -0.40 -0.07 7.49
N VAL A 6 -0.77 0.97 8.22
CA VAL A 6 -2.15 1.20 8.67
C VAL A 6 -2.70 2.44 7.97
N ILE A 7 -3.78 2.27 7.22
CA ILE A 7 -4.48 3.31 6.46
C ILE A 7 -5.85 3.55 7.08
N TYR A 8 -6.23 4.82 7.25
CA TYR A 8 -7.56 5.22 7.72
C TYR A 8 -8.30 5.93 6.58
N GLN A 9 -9.24 5.24 5.96
CA GLN A 9 -10.01 5.75 4.81
C GLN A 9 -11.46 6.02 5.24
N PHE A 10 -11.70 7.15 5.88
CA PHE A 10 -13.03 7.51 6.44
C PHE A 10 -13.89 8.36 5.51
N THR A 11 -13.26 8.99 4.53
CA THR A 11 -13.91 9.84 3.53
C THR A 11 -13.73 9.23 2.14
N PRO A 12 -14.65 9.49 1.21
CA PRO A 12 -14.44 9.19 -0.20
C PRO A 12 -13.19 9.90 -0.76
N GLY A 13 -12.59 9.33 -1.79
CA GLY A 13 -11.50 9.94 -2.53
C GLY A 13 -10.16 9.22 -2.43
N ARG A 14 -9.38 9.39 -3.50
CA ARG A 14 -8.08 8.73 -3.70
C ARG A 14 -7.05 9.19 -2.67
N THR A 15 -6.45 8.23 -1.97
CA THR A 15 -5.31 8.46 -1.07
C THR A 15 -4.11 7.63 -1.53
N ILE A 16 -2.91 8.18 -1.33
CA ILE A 16 -1.64 7.55 -1.73
C ILE A 16 -0.73 7.54 -0.51
N TYR A 17 -0.24 6.34 -0.16
CA TYR A 17 0.68 6.11 0.95
C TYR A 17 2.00 5.58 0.41
N PRO A 18 3.08 6.38 0.45
CA PRO A 18 4.38 5.92 -0.01
C PRO A 18 5.02 4.97 1.00
N ILE A 19 5.60 3.89 0.52
CA ILE A 19 6.51 3.02 1.27
C ILE A 19 7.86 2.98 0.56
N THR A 20 8.94 2.88 1.33
CA THR A 20 10.30 2.81 0.79
C THR A 20 10.91 1.46 1.10
N VAL A 21 11.35 0.75 0.08
CA VAL A 21 12.18 -0.44 0.20
C VAL A 21 13.63 0.01 0.03
N SER A 22 14.49 -0.31 0.99
CA SER A 22 15.91 0.05 0.97
C SER A 22 16.77 -1.19 1.12
N ASP A 23 17.75 -1.34 0.23
CA ASP A 23 18.81 -2.34 0.39
C ASP A 23 20.09 -1.69 0.88
N TYR A 24 20.47 -2.00 2.12
CA TYR A 24 21.68 -1.50 2.78
C TYR A 24 22.92 -2.38 2.52
N ARG A 25 22.78 -3.49 1.80
CA ARG A 25 23.89 -4.41 1.51
C ARG A 25 24.67 -3.89 0.31
N SER A 26 25.99 -3.76 0.48
CA SER A 26 26.87 -3.36 -0.61
C SER A 26 27.10 -4.52 -1.60
N GLY A 27 27.13 -4.20 -2.90
CA GLY A 27 27.64 -5.10 -3.94
C GLY A 27 26.65 -6.08 -4.58
N LYS A 28 25.38 -6.16 -4.16
CA LYS A 28 24.36 -6.95 -4.86
C LYS A 28 23.49 -6.08 -5.80
N ASN A 29 23.12 -6.66 -6.95
CA ASN A 29 22.09 -6.09 -7.82
C ASN A 29 20.71 -6.41 -7.27
N PHE A 30 20.23 -5.61 -6.33
CA PHE A 30 18.88 -5.70 -5.79
C PHE A 30 17.89 -4.93 -6.66
N GLU A 31 16.86 -5.62 -7.13
CA GLU A 31 15.77 -5.06 -7.92
C GLU A 31 14.43 -5.65 -7.46
N ILE A 32 13.40 -4.81 -7.48
CA ILE A 32 12.02 -5.24 -7.29
C ILE A 32 11.47 -5.65 -8.65
N VAL A 33 11.11 -6.92 -8.78
CA VAL A 33 10.60 -7.52 -10.02
C VAL A 33 9.11 -7.25 -10.18
N SER A 34 8.33 -7.32 -9.10
CA SER A 34 6.91 -7.02 -9.12
C SER A 34 6.39 -6.67 -7.74
N VAL A 35 5.25 -5.97 -7.71
CA VAL A 35 4.52 -5.63 -6.50
C VAL A 35 3.04 -5.90 -6.69
N GLU A 36 2.42 -6.49 -5.67
CA GLU A 36 1.00 -6.76 -5.67
C GLU A 36 0.42 -6.54 -4.28
N SER A 37 -0.86 -6.18 -4.23
CA SER A 37 -1.65 -6.09 -3.00
C SER A 37 -2.65 -7.24 -2.98
N THR A 38 -2.74 -7.96 -1.87
CA THR A 38 -3.78 -8.97 -1.66
C THR A 38 -5.10 -8.36 -1.18
N SER A 39 -5.14 -7.05 -0.93
CA SER A 39 -6.36 -6.33 -0.55
C SER A 39 -7.10 -5.86 -1.80
N GLU A 40 -8.40 -6.15 -1.88
CA GLU A 40 -9.27 -5.63 -2.95
C GLU A 40 -9.42 -4.10 -2.93
N TYR A 41 -9.09 -3.46 -1.80
CA TYR A 41 -9.26 -2.02 -1.59
C TYR A 41 -7.99 -1.20 -1.81
N ALA A 42 -6.84 -1.86 -2.05
CA ALA A 42 -5.58 -1.17 -2.27
C ALA A 42 -4.87 -1.72 -3.49
N LYS A 43 -4.40 -0.81 -4.35
CA LYS A 43 -3.45 -1.10 -5.42
C LYS A 43 -2.05 -0.70 -4.96
N VAL A 44 -1.03 -1.30 -5.54
CA VAL A 44 0.36 -0.89 -5.35
C VAL A 44 1.01 -0.67 -6.68
N GLU A 45 1.70 0.46 -6.80
CA GLU A 45 2.48 0.83 -7.98
C GLU A 45 3.96 0.97 -7.61
N LEU A 46 4.82 0.56 -8.53
CA LEU A 46 6.26 0.78 -8.44
C LEU A 46 6.58 2.23 -8.82
N GLY A 47 7.16 2.97 -7.86
CA GLY A 47 7.58 4.34 -8.06
C GLY A 47 8.98 4.47 -8.68
N LYS A 48 9.68 5.56 -8.37
CA LYS A 48 11.04 5.80 -8.87
C LYS A 48 12.10 5.03 -8.06
N LEU A 49 13.09 4.50 -8.77
CA LEU A 49 14.34 4.01 -8.21
C LEU A 49 15.24 5.20 -7.91
N GLU A 50 15.71 5.29 -6.67
CA GLU A 50 16.67 6.28 -6.20
C GLU A 50 17.95 5.56 -5.76
N GLN A 51 19.10 6.00 -6.27
CA GLN A 51 20.40 5.46 -5.89
C GLN A 51 21.26 6.61 -5.34
N GLN A 52 21.58 6.57 -4.05
CA GLN A 52 22.37 7.59 -3.37
C GLN A 52 23.48 6.91 -2.55
N GLU A 53 24.74 7.31 -2.75
CA GLU A 53 25.88 6.92 -1.89
C GLU A 53 26.00 5.40 -1.62
N GLY A 54 25.66 4.55 -2.60
CA GLY A 54 25.70 3.09 -2.46
C GLY A 54 24.45 2.45 -1.83
N LEU A 55 23.50 3.26 -1.38
CA LEU A 55 22.15 2.84 -0.97
C LEU A 55 21.22 2.82 -2.18
N ARG A 56 20.55 1.68 -2.39
CA ARG A 56 19.46 1.55 -3.37
C ARG A 56 18.12 1.64 -2.65
N GLN A 57 17.30 2.61 -3.04
CA GLN A 57 15.96 2.81 -2.51
C GLN A 57 14.93 2.82 -3.64
N GLN A 58 13.86 2.06 -3.46
CA GLN A 58 12.75 2.01 -4.42
C GLN A 58 11.48 2.40 -3.68
N LYS A 59 10.81 3.45 -4.17
CA LYS A 59 9.50 3.87 -3.66
C LYS A 59 8.42 2.97 -4.25
N LEU A 60 7.43 2.62 -3.43
CA LEU A 60 6.18 2.01 -3.84
C LEU A 60 5.03 2.90 -3.36
N GLU A 61 4.01 3.05 -4.18
CA GLU A 61 2.83 3.85 -3.89
C GLU A 61 1.65 2.93 -3.61
N VAL A 62 1.14 2.96 -2.37
CA VAL A 62 -0.06 2.21 -1.98
C VAL A 62 -1.27 3.11 -2.15
N ILE A 63 -2.17 2.75 -3.05
CA ILE A 63 -3.26 3.59 -3.52
C ILE A 63 -4.58 3.00 -3.07
N VAL A 64 -5.39 3.78 -2.35
CA VAL A 64 -6.79 3.45 -2.04
C VAL A 64 -7.65 4.44 -2.81
N GLU A 65 -8.39 3.96 -3.81
CA GLU A 65 -9.04 4.81 -4.82
C GLU A 65 -10.28 5.54 -4.29
N ASP A 66 -11.02 4.91 -3.37
CA ASP A 66 -12.28 5.46 -2.88
C ASP A 66 -12.67 4.91 -1.49
N LEU A 67 -13.91 5.16 -1.07
CA LEU A 67 -14.49 4.71 0.18
C LEU A 67 -14.36 3.19 0.33
N VAL A 68 -13.73 2.80 1.43
CA VAL A 68 -13.62 1.40 1.84
C VAL A 68 -14.81 1.05 2.72
N PRO A 69 -15.39 -0.18 2.62
CA PRO A 69 -16.51 -0.57 3.45
C PRO A 69 -16.23 -0.44 4.95
N PRO A 70 -17.26 -0.29 5.79
CA PRO A 70 -17.06 -0.13 7.22
C PRO A 70 -16.29 -1.29 7.86
N GLY A 71 -15.41 -0.96 8.78
CA GLY A 71 -14.62 -1.95 9.53
C GLY A 71 -13.19 -2.11 9.02
N LYS A 72 -12.56 -3.17 9.52
CA LYS A 72 -11.13 -3.45 9.32
C LYS A 72 -10.92 -4.45 8.19
N HIS A 73 -10.08 -4.08 7.24
CA HIS A 73 -9.71 -4.91 6.09
C HIS A 73 -8.22 -5.22 6.17
N ASN A 74 -7.87 -6.50 6.27
CA ASN A 74 -6.48 -6.94 6.33
C ASN A 74 -6.02 -7.38 4.95
N GLY A 75 -4.77 -7.10 4.64
CA GLY A 75 -4.10 -7.59 3.44
C GLY A 75 -2.60 -7.62 3.61
N LEU A 76 -1.92 -7.92 2.52
CA LEU A 76 -0.48 -7.93 2.40
C LEU A 76 -0.10 -7.19 1.13
N ILE A 77 1.00 -6.44 1.18
CA ILE A 77 1.73 -6.05 -0.01
C ILE A 77 2.85 -7.07 -0.17
N VAL A 78 2.86 -7.75 -1.31
CA VAL A 78 3.86 -8.74 -1.69
C VAL A 78 4.80 -8.07 -2.68
N ILE A 79 6.09 -8.06 -2.34
CA ILE A 79 7.14 -7.43 -3.12
C ILE A 79 8.09 -8.54 -3.55
N LYS A 80 8.10 -8.89 -4.84
CA LYS A 80 9.00 -9.90 -5.37
C LYS A 80 10.30 -9.25 -5.79
N THR A 81 11.42 -9.84 -5.40
CA THR A 81 12.76 -9.32 -5.71
C THR A 81 13.57 -10.34 -6.50
N ASN A 82 14.66 -9.89 -7.10
CA ASN A 82 15.62 -10.77 -7.78
C ASN A 82 16.66 -11.37 -6.82
N ASP A 83 16.52 -11.16 -5.50
CA ASP A 83 17.44 -11.65 -4.49
C ASP A 83 17.09 -13.08 -4.07
N SER A 84 18.03 -14.01 -4.20
CA SER A 84 17.87 -15.41 -3.79
C SER A 84 17.67 -15.58 -2.28
N ASP A 85 18.24 -14.68 -1.47
CA ASP A 85 18.11 -14.72 -0.01
C ASP A 85 16.76 -14.14 0.43
N PHE A 86 16.19 -13.23 -0.37
CA PHE A 86 14.95 -12.51 -0.08
C PHE A 86 14.03 -12.42 -1.30
N PRO A 87 13.55 -13.56 -1.84
CA PRO A 87 12.78 -13.57 -3.08
C PRO A 87 11.44 -12.83 -2.94
N GLU A 88 10.89 -12.79 -1.72
CA GLU A 88 9.66 -12.06 -1.40
C GLU A 88 9.81 -11.28 -0.09
N LEU A 89 9.32 -10.05 -0.09
CA LEU A 89 9.14 -9.21 1.09
C LEU A 89 7.66 -8.95 1.31
N PHE A 90 7.24 -8.99 2.58
CA PHE A 90 5.84 -8.81 2.96
C PHE A 90 5.67 -7.58 3.83
N VAL A 91 4.76 -6.69 3.44
CA VAL A 91 4.30 -5.58 4.27
C VAL A 91 2.86 -5.84 4.68
N PRO A 92 2.59 -6.09 5.98
CA PRO A 92 1.22 -6.21 6.46
C PRO A 92 0.44 -4.92 6.21
N LEU A 93 -0.74 -5.03 5.62
CA LEU A 93 -1.62 -3.90 5.30
C LEU A 93 -2.90 -4.01 6.12
N ILE A 94 -3.27 -2.92 6.79
CA ILE A 94 -4.54 -2.77 7.48
C ILE A 94 -5.21 -1.51 6.95
N ILE A 95 -6.38 -1.65 6.36
CA ILE A 95 -7.20 -0.52 5.91
C ILE A 95 -8.43 -0.46 6.81
N GLN A 96 -8.56 0.64 7.53
CA GLN A 96 -9.69 0.91 8.40
C GLN A 96 -10.66 1.82 7.65
N GLY A 97 -11.79 1.26 7.24
CA GLY A 97 -12.93 2.03 6.72
C GLY A 97 -13.67 2.78 7.83
N PRO A 98 -14.64 3.63 7.48
CA PRO A 98 -15.41 4.41 8.44
C PRO A 98 -16.20 3.50 9.39
N ASP A 99 -16.67 4.06 10.50
CA ASP A 99 -17.72 3.39 11.28
C ASP A 99 -19.06 3.35 10.51
N ARG A 100 -20.01 2.56 11.01
CA ARG A 100 -21.31 2.39 10.34
C ARG A 100 -22.10 3.69 10.24
N GLN A 101 -21.99 4.59 11.21
CA GLN A 101 -22.74 5.85 11.25
C GLN A 101 -22.21 6.84 10.20
N THR A 102 -20.89 6.96 10.11
CA THR A 102 -20.17 7.77 9.12
C THR A 102 -20.41 7.23 7.72
N ALA A 103 -20.42 5.91 7.54
CA ALA A 103 -20.74 5.29 6.25
C ALA A 103 -22.18 5.59 5.78
N GLN A 104 -23.15 5.57 6.69
CA GLN A 104 -24.53 5.96 6.38
C GLN A 104 -24.62 7.43 5.97
N LYS A 105 -23.92 8.32 6.70
CA LYS A 105 -23.85 9.75 6.38
C LYS A 105 -23.24 9.99 4.98
N ASN A 106 -22.16 9.29 4.65
CA ASN A 106 -21.50 9.39 3.34
C ASN A 106 -22.40 8.88 2.20
N LYS A 107 -23.20 7.82 2.43
CA LYS A 107 -24.20 7.35 1.45
C LYS A 107 -25.32 8.35 1.22
N SER A 108 -25.82 9.01 2.26
CA SER A 108 -26.90 10.00 2.15
C SER A 108 -26.48 11.34 1.52
N ALA A 109 -25.17 11.62 1.46
CA ALA A 109 -24.62 12.83 0.86
C ALA A 109 -24.32 12.68 -0.65
N ALA A 110 -24.35 11.46 -1.19
CA ALA A 110 -24.28 11.25 -2.64
C ALA A 110 -25.61 11.66 -3.29
N PRO A 111 -25.63 12.47 -4.35
CA PRO A 111 -26.87 12.88 -5.00
C PRO A 111 -27.62 11.65 -5.50
N GLN A 112 -28.88 11.49 -5.07
CA GLN A 112 -29.79 10.53 -5.67
C GLN A 112 -30.05 10.99 -7.11
N ALA A 113 -29.53 10.25 -8.08
CA ALA A 113 -29.92 10.43 -9.48
C ALA A 113 -31.39 10.01 -9.61
N ASN A 114 -32.25 10.98 -9.93
CA ASN A 114 -33.63 10.77 -10.35
C ASN A 114 -33.69 10.21 -11.78
#